data_AF-A0A4Q5ZJ08-F1
#
_entry.id   AF-A0A4Q5ZJ08-F1
#
_cell.length_a   1.000
_cell.length_b   1.000
_cell.length_c   1.000
_cell.angle_alpha   90.00
_cell.angle_beta   90.00
_cell.angle_gamma   90.00
#
_symmetry.space_group_name_H-M   'P 1'
#
loop_
_entity.id
_entity.type
_entity.pdbx_description
1 polymer ?
#
loop_
_entity_poly.entity_id
_entity_poly.type
_entity_poly.pdbx_seq_one_letter_code
_entity_poly.pdbx_strand_id
1 'polypeptide(L)'
;MKKHWLLIIILCLVKLGIHLVGNGNYGFHRDEFLHLSAGDHLAWGYMEFPPLVAFIARIATTIFDTQLAGIRLFPTMAGIAILILCCRMAEEMGGKKRSVLIAGICILGFIPFYRNHLLFQPVAFDQLLWTLGFYYLIRYINTQSPKYLLLLGAVAGLGMMNKFTMVVWIAAIIAGLLFYQRAKE
;
A
#
# COMPACT_ATOMS: atom_id res chain seq x y z
N MET A 1 -2.96 19.08 16.85
CA MET A 1 -3.23 19.17 15.39
C MET A 1 -4.60 18.58 15.11
N LYS A 2 -5.50 19.31 14.42
CA LYS A 2 -6.83 18.79 14.08
C LYS A 2 -6.66 17.72 13.01
N LYS A 3 -7.14 16.50 13.29
CA LYS A 3 -7.15 15.41 12.32
C LYS A 3 -8.32 15.62 11.34
N HIS A 4 -8.06 15.57 10.04
CA HIS A 4 -9.05 15.86 8.99
C HIS A 4 -9.78 14.59 8.53
N TRP A 5 -10.21 13.75 9.47
CA TRP A 5 -10.77 12.43 9.17
C TRP A 5 -11.98 12.46 8.25
N LEU A 6 -12.90 13.43 8.42
CA LEU A 6 -14.07 13.55 7.56
C LEU A 6 -13.66 13.73 6.09
N LEU A 7 -12.64 14.55 5.82
CA LEU A 7 -12.13 14.75 4.47
C LEU A 7 -11.51 13.46 3.92
N ILE A 8 -10.68 12.79 4.72
CA ILE A 8 -10.03 11.53 4.31
C ILE A 8 -11.09 10.46 4.00
N ILE A 9 -12.13 10.35 4.83
CA ILE A 9 -13.25 9.41 4.63
C ILE A 9 -13.95 9.71 3.30
N ILE A 10 -14.26 10.98 3.00
CA ILE A 10 -14.88 11.36 1.72
C ILE A 10 -14.01 10.91 0.54
N LEU A 11 -12.70 11.17 0.59
CA LEU A 11 -11.77 10.76 -0.48
C LEU A 11 -11.66 9.22 -0.60
N CYS A 12 -11.71 8.50 0.52
CA CYS A 12 -11.75 7.04 0.53
C CYS A 12 -13.04 6.51 -0.09
N LEU A 13 -14.19 7.11 0.23
CA LEU A 13 -15.49 6.75 -0.35
C LEU A 13 -15.52 7.00 -1.86
N VAL A 14 -14.92 8.09 -2.33
CA VAL A 14 -14.76 8.35 -3.78
C VAL A 14 -13.91 7.24 -4.42
N LYS A 15 -12.74 6.92 -3.85
CA LYS A 15 -11.89 5.82 -4.36
C LYS A 15 -12.65 4.50 -4.40
N LEU A 16 -13.28 4.14 -3.28
CA LEU A 16 -14.02 2.89 -3.13
C LEU A 16 -15.19 2.82 -4.10
N GLY A 17 -15.97 3.89 -4.26
CA GLY A 17 -17.09 3.94 -5.20
C GLY A 17 -16.65 3.67 -6.63
N ILE A 18 -15.56 4.30 -7.09
CA ILE A 18 -15.01 4.07 -8.44
C ILE A 18 -14.57 2.60 -8.59
N HIS A 19 -13.87 2.04 -7.60
CA HIS A 19 -13.44 0.64 -7.62
C HIS A 19 -14.61 -0.35 -7.58
N LEU A 20 -15.65 -0.11 -6.77
CA LEU A 20 -16.81 -0.99 -6.69
C LEU A 20 -17.56 -1.06 -8.02
N VAL A 21 -17.66 0.06 -8.73
CA VAL A 21 -18.23 0.09 -10.09
C VAL A 21 -17.34 -0.66 -11.08
N GLY A 22 -16.01 -0.50 -10.97
CA GLY A 22 -15.06 -1.05 -11.94
C GLY A 22 -14.69 -2.53 -11.74
N ASN A 23 -14.59 -3.00 -10.49
CA ASN A 23 -13.95 -4.27 -10.14
C ASN A 23 -14.68 -5.49 -10.72
N GLY A 24 -15.99 -5.41 -10.95
CA GLY A 24 -16.79 -6.48 -11.55
C GLY A 24 -16.68 -6.60 -13.07
N ASN A 25 -15.95 -5.71 -13.75
CA ASN A 25 -15.94 -5.64 -15.21
C ASN A 25 -14.68 -6.28 -15.84
N TYR A 26 -14.80 -6.62 -17.12
CA TYR A 26 -13.71 -7.06 -18.01
C TYR A 26 -13.01 -8.39 -17.67
N GLY A 27 -13.57 -9.18 -16.74
CA GLY A 27 -13.01 -10.48 -16.37
C GLY A 27 -11.65 -10.38 -15.66
N PHE A 28 -11.05 -11.53 -15.36
CA PHE A 28 -9.68 -11.59 -14.84
C PHE A 28 -8.67 -11.21 -15.94
N HIS A 29 -7.73 -10.36 -15.57
CA HIS A 29 -6.56 -10.08 -16.38
C HIS A 29 -5.60 -11.27 -16.30
N ARG A 30 -4.90 -11.58 -17.40
CA ARG A 30 -4.01 -12.75 -17.48
C ARG A 30 -2.96 -12.79 -16.35
N ASP A 31 -2.44 -11.62 -15.98
CA ASP A 31 -1.41 -11.48 -14.94
C ASP A 31 -1.96 -11.75 -13.52
N GLU A 32 -3.28 -11.81 -13.31
CA GLU A 32 -3.89 -12.15 -12.00
C GLU A 32 -3.86 -13.67 -11.77
N PHE A 33 -3.99 -14.47 -12.83
CA PHE A 33 -4.14 -15.92 -12.73
C PHE A 33 -2.93 -16.60 -12.09
N LEU A 34 -1.72 -16.14 -12.38
CA LEU A 34 -0.50 -16.71 -11.81
C LEU A 34 -0.52 -16.61 -10.28
N HIS A 35 -0.94 -15.46 -9.74
CA HIS A 35 -1.00 -15.22 -8.30
C HIS A 35 -2.16 -15.97 -7.64
N LEU A 36 -3.31 -16.05 -8.32
CA LEU A 36 -4.47 -16.80 -7.85
C LEU A 36 -4.19 -18.30 -7.80
N SER A 37 -3.58 -18.86 -8.85
CA SER A 37 -3.18 -20.27 -8.90
C SER A 37 -2.12 -20.62 -7.85
N ALA A 38 -1.18 -19.70 -7.59
CA ALA A 38 -0.22 -19.86 -6.49
C ALA A 38 -0.91 -19.90 -5.11
N GLY A 39 -2.07 -19.26 -4.95
CA GLY A 39 -2.88 -19.35 -3.73
C GLY A 39 -3.34 -20.77 -3.39
N ASP A 40 -3.51 -21.64 -4.38
CA ASP A 40 -3.87 -23.04 -4.17
C ASP A 40 -2.64 -23.92 -3.86
N HIS A 41 -1.44 -23.41 -4.09
CA HIS A 41 -0.17 -24.12 -3.95
C HIS A 41 0.78 -23.35 -3.03
N LEU A 42 0.30 -23.01 -1.82
CA LEU A 42 1.05 -22.20 -0.87
C LEU A 42 2.45 -22.78 -0.60
N ALA A 43 3.47 -22.00 -0.96
CA ALA A 43 4.87 -22.25 -0.68
C ALA A 43 5.51 -21.01 -0.05
N TRP A 44 6.71 -21.17 0.54
CA TRP A 44 7.47 -20.06 1.12
C TRP A 44 8.17 -19.16 0.09
N GLY A 45 8.01 -19.46 -1.21
CA GLY A 45 8.48 -18.65 -2.32
C GLY A 45 8.24 -19.34 -3.65
N TYR A 46 8.17 -18.55 -4.72
CA TYR A 46 8.00 -19.00 -6.10
C TYR A 46 9.14 -18.45 -6.95
N MET A 47 9.30 -19.00 -8.16
CA MET A 47 10.35 -18.56 -9.09
C MET A 47 10.23 -17.06 -9.42
N GLU A 48 9.01 -16.55 -9.56
CA GLU A 48 8.76 -15.16 -9.98
C GLU A 48 8.54 -14.19 -8.81
N PHE A 49 8.06 -14.67 -7.66
CA PHE A 49 7.68 -13.80 -6.56
C PHE A 49 7.74 -14.46 -5.17
N PRO A 50 7.93 -13.65 -4.11
CA PRO A 50 7.80 -14.06 -2.69
C PRO A 50 6.37 -14.52 -2.28
N PRO A 51 6.19 -15.13 -1.09
CA PRO A 51 4.97 -15.88 -0.77
C PRO A 51 3.72 -15.05 -0.45
N LEU A 52 3.85 -13.78 -0.08
CA LEU A 52 2.75 -13.02 0.52
C LEU A 52 1.55 -12.86 -0.42
N VAL A 53 1.79 -12.58 -1.71
CA VAL A 53 0.68 -12.38 -2.66
C VAL A 53 -0.14 -13.66 -2.85
N ALA A 54 0.50 -14.84 -2.82
CA ALA A 54 -0.18 -16.12 -2.88
C ALA A 54 -0.97 -16.40 -1.59
N PHE A 55 -0.42 -16.04 -0.43
CA PHE A 55 -1.15 -16.13 0.83
C PHE A 55 -2.40 -15.24 0.84
N ILE A 56 -2.30 -14.00 0.36
CA ILE A 56 -3.45 -13.11 0.20
C ILE A 56 -4.43 -13.69 -0.83
N ALA A 57 -3.95 -14.30 -1.91
CA ALA A 57 -4.79 -14.94 -2.91
C ALA A 57 -5.62 -16.07 -2.30
N ARG A 58 -5.01 -16.92 -1.47
CA ARG A 58 -5.72 -17.99 -0.75
C ARG A 58 -6.81 -17.46 0.16
N ILE A 59 -6.56 -16.37 0.88
CA ILE A 59 -7.58 -15.72 1.71
C ILE A 59 -8.72 -15.21 0.83
N ALA A 60 -8.38 -14.52 -0.27
CA ALA A 60 -9.36 -13.95 -1.18
C ALA A 60 -10.27 -15.02 -1.80
N THR A 61 -9.70 -16.12 -2.31
CA THR A 61 -10.46 -17.22 -2.91
C THR A 61 -11.22 -18.02 -1.85
N THR A 62 -10.75 -18.13 -0.62
CA THR A 62 -11.53 -18.77 0.46
C THR A 62 -12.79 -17.99 0.82
N ILE A 63 -12.74 -16.65 0.76
CA ILE A 63 -13.87 -15.78 1.13
C ILE A 63 -14.83 -15.54 -0.03
N PHE A 64 -14.29 -15.34 -1.24
CA PHE A 64 -15.04 -14.89 -2.41
C PHE A 64 -15.05 -15.89 -3.57
N ASP A 65 -14.44 -17.06 -3.39
CA ASP A 65 -14.26 -18.05 -4.45
C ASP A 65 -13.61 -17.39 -5.68
N THR A 66 -14.20 -17.56 -6.87
CA THR A 66 -13.73 -16.91 -8.10
C THR A 66 -14.48 -15.61 -8.42
N GLN A 67 -15.16 -15.00 -7.46
CA GLN A 67 -15.87 -13.74 -7.69
C GLN A 67 -14.89 -12.59 -7.92
N LEU A 68 -14.86 -12.09 -9.15
CA LEU A 68 -13.93 -11.05 -9.62
C LEU A 68 -13.88 -9.81 -8.71
N ALA A 69 -15.05 -9.27 -8.37
CA ALA A 69 -15.15 -8.08 -7.53
C ALA A 69 -14.65 -8.32 -6.09
N GLY A 70 -14.89 -9.52 -5.55
CA GLY A 70 -14.46 -9.92 -4.22
C GLY A 70 -12.94 -10.07 -4.14
N ILE A 71 -12.33 -10.73 -5.13
CA ILE A 71 -10.87 -10.84 -5.23
C ILE A 71 -10.21 -9.46 -5.37
N ARG A 72 -10.73 -8.60 -6.26
CA ARG A 72 -10.19 -7.24 -6.49
C ARG A 72 -10.44 -6.27 -5.34
N LEU A 73 -11.24 -6.64 -4.34
CA LEU A 73 -11.40 -5.85 -3.12
C LEU A 73 -10.07 -5.74 -2.36
N PHE A 74 -9.23 -6.77 -2.37
CA PHE A 74 -7.94 -6.75 -1.65
C PHE A 74 -6.96 -5.68 -2.17
N PRO A 75 -6.62 -5.61 -3.48
CA PRO A 75 -5.80 -4.52 -4.00
C PRO A 75 -6.50 -3.15 -3.89
N THR A 76 -7.84 -3.10 -3.95
CA THR A 76 -8.61 -1.87 -3.69
C THR A 76 -8.38 -1.36 -2.27
N MET A 77 -8.45 -2.25 -1.27
CA MET A 77 -8.22 -1.93 0.14
C MET A 77 -6.77 -1.49 0.38
N ALA A 78 -5.80 -2.10 -0.31
CA ALA A 78 -4.41 -1.61 -0.28
C ALA A 78 -4.32 -0.17 -0.80
N GLY A 79 -5.00 0.13 -1.91
CA GLY A 79 -5.10 1.47 -2.46
C GLY A 79 -5.79 2.50 -1.56
N ILE A 80 -6.78 2.09 -0.77
CA ILE A 80 -7.45 2.95 0.22
C ILE A 80 -6.51 3.21 1.40
N ALA A 81 -5.82 2.18 1.90
CA ALA A 81 -4.84 2.32 2.96
C ALA A 81 -3.70 3.26 2.56
N ILE A 82 -3.19 3.17 1.32
CA ILE A 82 -2.21 4.11 0.78
C ILE A 82 -2.73 5.56 0.82
N LEU A 83 -3.97 5.80 0.36
CA LEU A 83 -4.57 7.13 0.39
C LEU A 83 -4.61 7.70 1.80
N ILE A 84 -5.07 6.90 2.77
CA ILE A 84 -5.10 7.28 4.18
C ILE A 84 -3.69 7.62 4.66
N LEU A 85 -2.71 6.76 4.40
CA LEU A 85 -1.33 6.97 4.83
C LEU A 85 -0.73 8.24 4.22
N CYS A 86 -0.95 8.53 2.94
CA CYS A 86 -0.49 9.77 2.29
C CYS A 86 -1.11 11.02 2.94
N CYS A 87 -2.42 11.01 3.18
CA CYS A 87 -3.10 12.08 3.90
C CYS A 87 -2.54 12.25 5.32
N ARG A 88 -2.28 11.13 6.02
CA ARG A 88 -1.71 11.14 7.37
C ARG A 88 -0.26 11.64 7.38
N MET A 89 0.56 11.28 6.40
CA MET A 89 1.91 11.82 6.24
C MET A 89 1.88 13.34 6.04
N ALA A 90 0.96 13.85 5.21
CA ALA A 90 0.77 15.29 5.05
C ALA A 90 0.43 15.98 6.38
N GLU A 91 -0.39 15.36 7.23
CA GLU A 91 -0.66 15.86 8.57
C GLU A 91 0.58 15.80 9.46
N GLU A 92 1.30 14.67 9.50
CA GLU A 92 2.52 14.51 10.33
C GLU A 92 3.63 15.50 9.94
N MET A 93 3.65 15.99 8.71
CA MET A 93 4.57 17.03 8.24
C MET A 93 4.08 18.46 8.51
N GLY A 94 3.06 18.63 9.35
CA GLY A 94 2.50 19.95 9.72
C GLY A 94 1.49 20.52 8.70
N GLY A 95 1.11 19.74 7.68
CA GLY A 95 0.14 20.13 6.68
C GLY A 95 -1.24 20.41 7.26
N LYS A 96 -1.91 21.42 6.70
CA LYS A 96 -3.29 21.78 7.05
C LYS A 96 -4.26 21.10 6.07
N LYS A 97 -5.56 21.39 6.20
CA LYS A 97 -6.64 20.87 5.34
C LYS A 97 -6.32 20.88 3.84
N ARG A 98 -5.71 21.96 3.32
CA ARG A 98 -5.34 22.06 1.89
C ARG A 98 -4.28 21.03 1.50
N SER A 99 -3.25 20.83 2.32
CA SER A 99 -2.19 19.83 2.08
C SER A 99 -2.76 18.41 2.06
N VAL A 100 -3.66 18.10 3.00
CA VAL A 100 -4.36 16.79 3.06
C VAL A 100 -5.22 16.59 1.82
N LEU A 101 -5.97 17.61 1.40
CA LEU A 101 -6.79 17.56 0.19
C LEU A 101 -5.93 17.30 -1.06
N ILE A 102 -4.85 18.07 -1.23
CA ILE A 102 -3.94 17.92 -2.37
C ILE A 102 -3.32 16.53 -2.39
N ALA A 103 -2.81 16.05 -1.24
CA ALA A 103 -2.23 14.70 -1.14
C ALA A 103 -3.23 13.63 -1.58
N GLY A 104 -4.47 13.68 -1.09
CA GLY A 104 -5.49 12.71 -1.47
C GLY A 104 -5.94 12.83 -2.94
N ILE A 105 -6.06 14.05 -3.48
CA ILE A 105 -6.37 14.27 -4.90
C ILE A 105 -5.25 13.71 -5.78
N CYS A 106 -3.97 13.88 -5.43
CA CYS A 106 -2.87 13.31 -6.19
C CYS A 106 -2.95 11.77 -6.27
N ILE A 107 -3.33 11.10 -5.17
CA ILE A 107 -3.52 9.64 -5.16
C ILE A 107 -4.72 9.21 -6.01
N LEU A 108 -5.80 10.00 -6.04
CA LEU A 108 -6.97 9.72 -6.88
C LEU A 108 -6.71 10.01 -8.37
N GLY A 109 -6.02 11.11 -8.67
CA GLY A 109 -5.85 11.64 -10.02
C GLY A 109 -4.68 11.04 -10.80
N PHE A 110 -3.71 10.41 -10.13
CA PHE A 110 -2.58 9.78 -10.83
C PHE A 110 -2.97 8.39 -11.36
N ILE A 111 -3.56 8.37 -12.56
CA ILE A 111 -4.14 7.18 -13.21
C ILE A 111 -3.17 5.98 -13.28
N PRO A 112 -1.89 6.12 -13.68
CA PRO A 112 -0.97 4.98 -13.73
C PRO A 112 -0.77 4.30 -12.37
N PHE A 113 -0.75 5.07 -11.29
CA PHE A 113 -0.66 4.52 -9.93
C PHE A 113 -1.99 3.93 -9.49
N TYR A 114 -3.09 4.61 -9.78
CA TYR A 114 -4.44 4.15 -9.49
C TYR A 114 -4.72 2.76 -10.08
N ARG A 115 -4.32 2.52 -11.34
CA ARG A 115 -4.49 1.26 -12.07
C ARG A 115 -4.01 0.04 -11.28
N ASN A 116 -2.91 0.16 -10.54
CA ASN A 116 -2.32 -0.98 -9.83
C ASN A 116 -3.26 -1.55 -8.76
N HIS A 117 -4.21 -0.75 -8.26
CA HIS A 117 -5.19 -1.18 -7.26
C HIS A 117 -6.43 -1.86 -7.87
N LEU A 118 -6.52 -1.95 -9.19
CA LEU A 118 -7.63 -2.62 -9.90
C LEU A 118 -7.37 -4.11 -10.14
N LEU A 119 -6.11 -4.53 -10.16
CA LEU A 119 -5.71 -5.89 -10.48
C LEU A 119 -5.14 -6.58 -9.24
N PHE A 120 -5.45 -7.86 -9.07
CA PHE A 120 -4.87 -8.69 -8.02
C PHE A 120 -3.41 -9.04 -8.38
N GLN A 121 -2.50 -8.14 -8.02
CA GLN A 121 -1.07 -8.24 -8.32
C GLN A 121 -0.23 -7.81 -7.11
N PRO A 122 1.01 -8.31 -6.96
CA PRO A 122 1.88 -7.97 -5.83
C PRO A 122 2.22 -6.47 -5.79
N VAL A 123 2.11 -5.75 -6.91
CA VAL A 123 2.43 -4.32 -6.99
C VAL A 123 1.56 -3.45 -6.07
N ALA A 124 0.28 -3.76 -5.90
CA ALA A 124 -0.61 -2.99 -5.02
C ALA A 124 -0.17 -3.09 -3.55
N PHE A 125 0.22 -4.29 -3.14
CA PHE A 125 0.69 -4.57 -1.78
C PHE A 125 2.11 -4.04 -1.55
N ASP A 126 2.96 -4.06 -2.58
CA ASP A 126 4.31 -3.48 -2.53
C ASP A 126 4.22 -1.96 -2.31
N GLN A 127 3.36 -1.28 -3.07
CA GLN A 127 3.09 0.16 -2.90
C GLN A 127 2.57 0.48 -1.49
N LEU A 128 1.71 -0.37 -0.94
CA LEU A 128 1.20 -0.21 0.43
C LEU A 128 2.34 -0.35 1.45
N LEU A 129 3.15 -1.40 1.35
CA LEU A 129 4.24 -1.66 2.29
C LEU A 129 5.30 -0.55 2.23
N TRP A 130 5.64 -0.04 1.05
CA TRP A 130 6.54 1.11 0.91
C TRP A 130 5.95 2.36 1.57
N THR A 131 4.68 2.65 1.30
CA THR A 131 3.98 3.81 1.87
C THR A 131 3.90 3.72 3.40
N LEU A 132 3.62 2.53 3.92
CA LEU A 132 3.58 2.26 5.35
C LEU A 132 4.97 2.41 6.00
N GLY A 133 6.02 1.95 5.30
CA GLY A 133 7.40 2.15 5.71
C GLY A 133 7.76 3.64 5.82
N PHE A 134 7.44 4.45 4.78
CA PHE A 134 7.65 5.89 4.83
C PHE A 134 6.87 6.56 5.97
N TYR A 135 5.61 6.16 6.18
CA TYR A 135 4.82 6.69 7.28
C TYR A 135 5.45 6.39 8.65
N TYR A 136 5.91 5.16 8.90
CA TYR A 136 6.58 4.81 10.15
C TYR A 136 7.93 5.50 10.32
N LEU A 137 8.69 5.70 9.23
CA LEU A 137 9.91 6.49 9.27
C LEU A 137 9.64 7.95 9.69
N ILE A 138 8.61 8.59 9.10
CA ILE A 138 8.20 9.95 9.49
C ILE A 138 7.77 9.98 10.97
N ARG A 139 6.99 8.99 11.42
CA ARG A 139 6.58 8.86 12.82
C ARG A 139 7.78 8.71 13.75
N TYR A 140 8.79 7.92 13.36
CA TYR A 140 10.02 7.81 14.12
C TYR A 140 10.75 9.14 14.22
N ILE A 141 10.95 9.85 13.10
CA ILE A 141 11.63 11.15 13.07
C ILE A 141 10.92 12.15 14.00
N ASN A 142 9.59 12.20 13.94
CA ASN A 142 8.79 13.15 14.73
C ASN A 142 8.69 12.80 16.22
N THR A 143 8.68 11.52 16.59
CA THR A 143 8.40 11.08 17.97
C THR A 143 9.59 10.49 18.70
N GLN A 144 10.65 10.11 17.98
CA GLN A 144 11.82 9.38 18.48
C GLN A 144 11.48 8.06 19.20
N SER A 145 10.26 7.53 19.00
CA SER A 145 9.82 6.31 19.68
C SER A 145 10.37 5.05 18.98
N PRO A 146 11.10 4.17 19.68
CA PRO A 146 11.72 2.98 19.08
C PRO A 146 10.70 1.97 18.54
N LYS A 147 9.44 2.04 19.00
CA LYS A 147 8.34 1.24 18.46
C LYS A 147 8.22 1.39 16.93
N TYR A 148 8.44 2.58 16.40
CA TYR A 148 8.34 2.82 14.95
C TYR A 148 9.49 2.18 14.17
N LEU A 149 10.66 1.97 14.76
CA LEU A 149 11.75 1.21 14.14
C LEU A 149 11.41 -0.28 14.07
N LEU A 150 10.82 -0.84 15.13
CA LEU A 150 10.34 -2.23 15.11
C LEU A 150 9.26 -2.45 14.05
N LEU A 151 8.31 -1.52 13.96
CA LEU A 151 7.28 -1.54 12.91
C LEU A 151 7.90 -1.39 11.51
N LEU A 152 8.93 -0.54 11.36
CA LEU A 152 9.67 -0.39 10.10
C LEU A 152 10.34 -1.70 9.67
N GLY A 153 11.00 -2.39 10.61
CA GLY A 153 11.62 -3.70 10.36
C GLY A 153 10.59 -4.77 9.99
N ALA A 154 9.44 -4.79 10.67
CA ALA A 154 8.34 -5.69 10.31
C ALA A 154 7.80 -5.42 8.90
N VAL A 155 7.63 -4.15 8.53
CA VAL A 155 7.21 -3.76 7.17
C VAL A 155 8.26 -4.12 6.13
N ALA A 156 9.56 -3.97 6.44
CA ALA A 156 10.64 -4.40 5.57
C ALA A 156 10.63 -5.92 5.35
N GLY A 157 10.45 -6.71 6.41
CA GLY A 157 10.31 -8.17 6.31
C GLY A 157 9.10 -8.59 5.49
N LEU A 158 7.92 -8.01 5.76
CA LEU A 158 6.71 -8.28 4.98
C LEU A 158 6.84 -7.82 3.52
N GLY A 159 7.52 -6.70 3.27
CA GLY A 159 7.83 -6.20 1.94
C GLY A 159 8.70 -7.18 1.16
N MET A 160 9.75 -7.71 1.80
CA MET A 160 10.58 -8.77 1.22
C MET A 160 9.79 -10.04 0.94
N MET A 161 8.80 -10.36 1.78
CA MET A 161 7.87 -11.48 1.55
C MET A 161 6.81 -11.19 0.47
N ASN A 162 6.69 -9.97 -0.03
CA ASN A 162 5.76 -9.61 -1.11
C ASN A 162 6.46 -9.43 -2.45
N LYS A 163 7.54 -8.65 -2.48
CA LYS A 163 8.30 -8.36 -3.70
C LYS A 163 9.72 -7.93 -3.34
N PHE A 164 10.71 -8.49 -4.05
CA PHE A 164 12.12 -8.17 -3.81
C PHE A 164 12.51 -6.71 -4.11
N THR A 165 11.63 -5.95 -4.78
CA THR A 165 11.77 -4.50 -4.94
C THR A 165 11.87 -3.78 -3.60
N MET A 166 11.40 -4.37 -2.49
CA MET A 166 11.62 -3.84 -1.14
C MET A 166 13.10 -3.62 -0.80
N VAL A 167 14.03 -4.37 -1.39
CA VAL A 167 15.48 -4.13 -1.22
C VAL A 167 15.86 -2.73 -1.69
N VAL A 168 15.28 -2.26 -2.81
CA VAL A 168 15.53 -0.92 -3.35
C VAL A 168 15.04 0.14 -2.37
N TRP A 169 13.85 -0.07 -1.79
CA TRP A 169 13.30 0.81 -0.78
C TRP A 169 14.21 0.88 0.46
N ILE A 170 14.66 -0.26 0.98
CA ILE A 170 15.57 -0.33 2.14
C ILE A 170 16.89 0.39 1.84
N ALA A 171 17.50 0.12 0.68
CA ALA A 171 18.75 0.75 0.27
C ALA A 171 18.60 2.27 0.15
N ALA A 172 17.48 2.75 -0.42
CA ALA A 172 17.18 4.17 -0.55
C ALA A 172 17.02 4.85 0.83
N ILE A 173 16.35 4.21 1.79
CA ILE A 173 16.23 4.73 3.15
C ILE A 173 17.60 4.78 3.85
N ILE A 174 18.41 3.72 3.77
CA ILE A 174 19.75 3.71 4.36
C ILE A 174 20.60 4.84 3.76
N ALA A 175 20.63 4.97 2.44
CA ALA A 175 21.33 6.06 1.77
C ALA A 175 20.83 7.43 2.24
N GLY A 176 19.51 7.64 2.27
CA GLY A 176 18.91 8.89 2.75
C GLY A 176 19.27 9.22 4.20
N LEU A 177 19.36 8.22 5.08
CA LEU A 177 19.75 8.39 6.48
C LEU A 177 21.26 8.68 6.64
N LEU A 178 22.12 8.11 5.80
CA LEU A 178 23.56 8.41 5.82
C LEU A 178 23.84 9.88 5.47
N PHE A 179 23.05 10.46 4.56
CA PHE A 179 23.14 11.87 4.18
C PHE A 179 22.19 12.78 4.96
N TYR A 180 21.45 12.24 5.92
CA TYR A 180 20.50 13.02 6.70
C TYR A 180 21.26 13.95 7.65
N GLN A 181 21.24 15.25 7.35
CA GLN A 181 21.58 16.29 8.32
C GLN A 181 20.29 16.87 8.88
N ARG A 182 20.12 16.77 10.20
CA ARG A 182 19.03 17.48 10.88
C ARG A 182 19.29 18.98 10.70
N ALA A 183 18.40 19.68 10.00
CA ALA A 183 18.44 21.14 9.92
C ALA A 183 18.50 21.69 11.35
N LYS A 184 19.51 22.51 11.65
CA LYS A 184 19.56 23.24 12.91
C LYS A 184 18.41 24.25 12.89
N GLU A 185 17.52 24.17 13.88
CA GLU A 185 16.52 25.20 14.18
C GLU A 185 17.20 26.49 14.65
#